data_AF-A0A7V9TW53-F1
#
_entry.id   AF-A0A7V9TW53-F1
#
_cell.length_a   1.000
_cell.length_b   1.000
_cell.length_c   1.000
_cell.angle_alpha   90.00
_cell.angle_beta   90.00
_cell.angle_gamma   90.00
#
_symmetry.space_group_name_H-M   'P 1'
#
loop_
_entity.id
_entity.type
_entity.pdbx_description
1 polymer ?
#
loop_
_entity_poly.entity_id
_entity_poly.type
_entity_poly.pdbx_seq_one_letter_code
_entity_poly.pdbx_strand_id
1 'polypeptide(L)'
;MTEDVQVKPVKTTPMVQRFIIYAGVLLVIFLLGFIPMWLKVRTANRNLVETEHQLTLGRMQNNLASAVIDARRGDYEPARQAASQFFTSLREEIDKGDASNLTKAQRDGMQPLFAGRDEVITLLARSDPASADRLSDLFVAYRKVMNG
;
A
#
# COMPACT_ATOMS: atom_id res chain seq x y z
N MET A 1 48.51 16.90 -55.82
CA MET A 1 48.25 17.87 -54.74
C MET A 1 47.36 17.15 -53.74
N THR A 2 47.95 16.60 -52.69
CA THR A 2 47.25 15.87 -51.64
C THR A 2 47.77 16.45 -50.33
N GLU A 3 46.94 17.25 -49.67
CA GLU A 3 47.26 17.88 -48.40
C GLU A 3 47.20 16.81 -47.29
N ASP A 4 48.35 16.51 -46.69
CA ASP A 4 48.44 15.75 -45.45
C ASP A 4 47.82 16.56 -44.30
N VAL A 5 46.62 16.16 -43.87
CA VAL A 5 45.98 16.70 -42.67
C VAL A 5 46.71 16.15 -41.44
N GLN A 6 47.76 16.87 -41.00
CA GLN A 6 48.40 16.64 -39.72
C GLN A 6 47.43 16.92 -38.58
N VAL A 7 46.96 15.84 -37.94
CA VAL A 7 46.24 15.93 -36.66
C VAL A 7 47.26 16.29 -35.58
N LYS A 8 47.27 17.56 -35.16
CA LYS A 8 48.14 18.01 -34.05
C LYS A 8 47.80 17.25 -32.77
N PRO A 9 48.77 16.60 -32.10
CA PRO A 9 48.54 16.00 -30.80
C PRO A 9 48.29 17.13 -29.80
N VAL A 10 47.12 17.08 -29.15
CA VAL A 10 46.77 18.00 -28.07
C VAL A 10 47.80 17.83 -26.97
N LYS A 11 48.76 18.75 -26.88
CA LYS A 11 49.67 18.86 -25.73
C LYS A 11 48.85 19.32 -24.54
N THR A 12 48.25 18.39 -23.82
CA THR A 12 47.64 18.66 -22.51
C THR A 12 48.74 19.10 -21.55
N THR A 13 48.71 20.37 -21.17
CA THR A 13 49.55 20.94 -20.11
C THR A 13 49.42 20.08 -18.84
N PRO A 14 50.53 19.73 -18.15
CA PRO A 14 50.51 18.78 -17.02
C PRO A 14 49.61 19.23 -15.86
N MET A 15 49.29 20.53 -15.76
CA MET A 15 48.28 21.04 -14.82
C MET A 15 46.85 20.60 -15.15
N VAL A 16 46.47 20.56 -16.44
CA VAL A 16 45.13 20.14 -16.88
C VAL A 16 44.91 18.65 -16.60
N GLN A 17 45.95 17.85 -16.79
CA GLN A 17 45.91 16.41 -16.51
C GLN A 17 45.72 16.13 -15.01
N ARG A 18 46.38 16.88 -14.13
CA ARG A 18 46.16 16.80 -12.67
C ARG A 18 44.75 17.23 -12.29
N PHE A 19 44.23 18.30 -12.91
CA PHE A 19 42.88 18.79 -12.65
C PHE A 19 41.81 17.75 -13.01
N ILE A 20 41.97 17.07 -14.15
CA ILE A 20 41.07 15.98 -14.58
C ILE A 20 41.12 14.81 -13.59
N ILE A 21 42.31 14.45 -13.09
CA ILE A 21 42.45 13.38 -12.09
C ILE A 21 41.75 13.75 -10.79
N TYR A 22 41.96 14.95 -10.26
CA TYR A 22 41.29 15.41 -9.04
C TYR A 22 39.77 15.51 -9.21
N ALA A 23 39.30 16.00 -10.37
CA ALA A 23 37.88 16.03 -10.71
C ALA A 23 37.28 14.62 -10.76
N GLY A 24 38.01 13.65 -11.35
CA GLY A 24 37.60 12.25 -11.38
C GLY A 24 37.49 11.63 -9.98
N VAL A 25 38.49 11.87 -9.13
CA VAL A 25 38.48 11.38 -7.73
C VAL A 25 37.33 11.98 -6.93
N LEU A 26 37.09 13.28 -7.05
CA LEU A 26 35.93 13.95 -6.42
C LEU A 26 34.61 13.36 -6.89
N LEU A 27 34.49 13.08 -8.19
CA LEU A 27 33.29 12.50 -8.78
C LEU A 27 33.05 11.07 -8.27
N VAL A 28 34.10 10.27 -8.11
CA VAL A 28 34.01 8.92 -7.52
C VAL A 28 33.57 8.97 -6.06
N ILE A 29 34.15 9.86 -5.25
CA ILE A 29 33.76 10.05 -3.84
C ILE A 29 32.29 10.52 -3.75
N PHE A 30 31.89 11.45 -4.62
CA PHE A 30 30.52 11.93 -4.71
C PHE A 30 29.55 10.80 -5.07
N LEU A 31 29.86 9.97 -6.06
CA LEU A 31 29.06 8.79 -6.44
C LEU A 31 28.96 7.76 -5.32
N LEU A 32 30.05 7.51 -4.59
CA LEU A 32 30.07 6.58 -3.46
C LEU A 32 29.12 6.99 -2.33
N GLY A 33 28.89 8.29 -2.12
CA GLY A 33 27.85 8.78 -1.21
C GLY A 33 26.44 8.77 -1.81
N PHE A 34 26.33 9.08 -3.10
CA PHE A 34 25.04 9.26 -3.77
C PHE A 34 24.30 7.95 -4.07
N ILE A 35 25.02 6.90 -4.49
CA ILE A 35 24.43 5.58 -4.81
C ILE A 35 23.73 4.92 -3.61
N PRO A 36 24.36 4.78 -2.42
CA PRO A 36 23.69 4.19 -1.26
C PRO A 36 22.53 5.04 -0.74
N MET A 37 22.59 6.37 -0.91
CA MET A 37 21.49 7.27 -0.59
C MET A 37 20.29 7.06 -1.53
N TRP A 38 20.55 6.93 -2.83
CA TRP A 38 19.51 6.67 -3.83
C TRP A 38 18.85 5.30 -3.63
N LEU A 39 19.64 4.28 -3.29
CA LEU A 39 19.12 2.96 -2.94
C LEU A 39 18.27 2.99 -1.67
N LYS A 40 18.69 3.72 -0.62
CA LYS A 40 17.92 3.88 0.64
C LYS A 40 16.56 4.53 0.41
N VAL A 41 16.48 5.57 -0.43
CA VAL A 41 15.19 6.22 -0.77
C VAL A 41 14.29 5.26 -1.53
N ARG A 42 14.86 4.46 -2.45
CA ARG A 42 14.08 3.48 -3.22
C ARG A 42 13.58 2.31 -2.36
N THR A 43 14.35 1.88 -1.35
CA THR A 43 13.90 0.87 -0.37
C THR A 43 12.88 1.43 0.61
N ALA A 44 13.01 2.70 1.03
CA ALA A 44 12.04 3.34 1.91
C ALA A 44 10.65 3.45 1.26
N ASN A 45 10.58 3.77 -0.03
CA ASN A 45 9.31 3.77 -0.76
C ASN A 45 8.67 2.38 -0.87
N ARG A 46 9.46 1.30 -0.98
CA ARG A 46 8.92 -0.07 -1.00
C ARG A 46 8.32 -0.45 0.36
N ASN A 47 9.00 -0.08 1.44
CA ASN A 47 8.52 -0.34 2.80
C ASN A 47 7.27 0.48 3.13
N LEU A 48 7.14 1.72 2.63
CA LEU A 48 5.95 2.55 2.82
C LEU A 48 4.72 1.91 2.16
N VAL A 49 4.86 1.48 0.90
CA VAL A 49 3.77 0.83 0.17
C VAL A 49 3.34 -0.47 0.86
N GLU A 50 4.28 -1.29 1.31
CA GLU A 50 3.98 -2.53 2.03
C GLU A 50 3.34 -2.29 3.41
N THR A 51 3.75 -1.24 4.12
CA THR A 51 3.16 -0.87 5.41
C THR A 51 1.76 -0.31 5.25
N GLU A 52 1.52 0.52 4.23
CA GLU A 52 0.18 1.03 3.90
C GLU A 52 -0.76 -0.10 3.50
N HIS A 53 -0.27 -1.09 2.75
CA HIS A 53 -1.04 -2.27 2.37
C HIS A 53 -1.56 -3.02 3.59
N GLN A 54 -0.67 -3.34 4.54
CA GLN A 54 -1.02 -4.06 5.76
C GLN A 54 -1.93 -3.22 6.68
N LEU A 55 -1.73 -1.91 6.73
CA LEU A 55 -2.54 -1.01 7.53
C LEU A 55 -3.99 -0.97 7.07
N THR A 56 -4.23 -0.89 5.76
CA THR A 56 -5.60 -0.83 5.22
C THR A 56 -6.37 -2.12 5.49
N LEU A 57 -5.75 -3.28 5.26
CA LEU A 57 -6.35 -4.58 5.54
C LEU A 57 -6.60 -4.79 7.04
N GLY A 58 -5.62 -4.41 7.88
CA GLY A 58 -5.73 -4.48 9.34
C GLY A 58 -6.84 -3.56 9.87
N ARG A 59 -6.98 -2.35 9.32
CA ARG A 59 -8.04 -1.41 9.70
C ARG A 59 -9.42 -1.96 9.35
N MET A 60 -9.61 -2.54 8.16
CA MET A 60 -10.88 -3.20 7.80
C MET A 60 -11.23 -4.32 8.77
N GLN A 61 -10.27 -5.21 9.06
CA GLN A 61 -10.47 -6.30 10.02
C GLN A 61 -10.81 -5.77 11.42
N ASN A 62 -10.14 -4.73 11.87
CA ASN A 62 -10.39 -4.12 13.18
C ASN A 62 -11.77 -3.46 13.26
N ASN A 63 -12.18 -2.74 12.21
CA ASN A 63 -13.52 -2.14 12.15
C ASN A 63 -14.61 -3.21 12.21
N LEU A 64 -14.45 -4.31 11.48
CA LEU A 64 -15.42 -5.41 11.52
C LEU A 64 -15.43 -6.12 12.89
N ALA A 65 -14.25 -6.34 13.48
CA ALA A 65 -14.15 -6.93 14.82
C ALA A 65 -14.76 -6.02 15.90
N SER A 66 -14.51 -4.71 15.85
CA SER A 66 -15.15 -3.74 16.74
C SER A 66 -16.66 -3.78 16.58
N ALA A 67 -17.17 -3.78 15.35
CA ALA A 67 -18.60 -3.87 15.10
C ALA A 67 -19.23 -5.11 15.77
N VAL A 68 -18.59 -6.27 15.67
CA VAL A 68 -19.05 -7.50 16.33
C VAL A 68 -19.07 -7.33 17.86
N ILE A 69 -17.99 -6.81 18.43
CA ILE A 69 -17.85 -6.65 19.89
C ILE A 69 -18.88 -5.65 20.42
N ASP A 70 -19.00 -4.49 19.77
CA ASP A 70 -19.91 -3.42 20.16
C ASP A 70 -21.37 -3.89 20.04
N ALA A 71 -21.74 -4.58 18.96
CA ALA A 71 -23.07 -5.17 18.81
C ALA A 71 -23.38 -6.20 19.90
N ARG A 72 -22.42 -7.04 20.27
CA ARG A 72 -22.57 -8.02 21.38
C ARG A 72 -22.73 -7.35 22.75
N ARG A 73 -22.16 -6.16 22.94
CA ARG A 73 -22.31 -5.37 24.17
C ARG A 73 -23.62 -4.59 24.23
N GLY A 74 -24.39 -4.58 23.12
CA GLY A 74 -25.59 -3.75 22.98
C GLY A 74 -25.29 -2.31 22.55
N ASP A 75 -24.04 -2.01 22.19
CA ASP A 75 -23.58 -0.71 21.71
C ASP A 75 -23.81 -0.59 20.19
N TYR A 76 -25.09 -0.57 19.77
CA TYR A 76 -25.47 -0.71 18.36
C TYR A 76 -25.07 0.47 17.47
N GLU A 77 -25.02 1.69 18.00
CA GLU A 77 -24.63 2.87 17.21
C GLU A 77 -23.12 2.86 16.89
N PRO A 78 -22.20 2.65 17.86
CA PRO A 78 -20.79 2.38 17.56
C PRO A 78 -20.61 1.22 16.59
N ALA A 79 -21.36 0.12 16.78
CA ALA A 79 -21.31 -1.02 15.88
C ALA A 79 -21.72 -0.67 14.44
N ARG A 80 -22.78 0.14 14.27
CA ARG A 80 -23.25 0.63 12.97
C ARG A 80 -22.20 1.49 12.27
N GLN A 81 -21.52 2.36 13.01
CA GLN A 81 -20.45 3.20 12.47
C GLN A 81 -19.26 2.34 12.02
N ALA A 82 -18.82 1.41 12.85
CA ALA A 82 -17.71 0.50 12.54
C ALA A 82 -18.02 -0.41 11.33
N ALA A 83 -19.24 -0.98 11.28
CA ALA A 83 -19.71 -1.77 10.13
C ALA A 83 -19.77 -0.93 8.84
N SER A 84 -20.27 0.30 8.93
CA SER A 84 -20.32 1.22 7.78
C SER A 84 -18.92 1.53 7.26
N GLN A 85 -17.97 1.84 8.15
CA GLN A 85 -16.58 2.10 7.78
C GLN A 85 -15.93 0.88 7.12
N PHE A 86 -16.19 -0.33 7.65
CA PHE A 86 -15.72 -1.57 7.02
C PHE A 86 -16.22 -1.70 5.57
N PHE A 87 -17.52 -1.54 5.32
CA PHE A 87 -18.07 -1.68 3.96
C PHE A 87 -17.58 -0.57 3.02
N THR A 88 -17.40 0.66 3.51
CA THR A 88 -16.83 1.75 2.71
C THR A 88 -15.40 1.43 2.29
N SER A 89 -14.53 1.04 3.23
CA SER A 89 -13.14 0.68 2.92
C SER A 89 -13.04 -0.56 2.03
N LEU A 90 -13.91 -1.55 2.23
CA LEU A 90 -13.94 -2.74 1.37
C LEU A 90 -14.33 -2.38 -0.06
N ARG A 91 -15.28 -1.45 -0.25
CA ARG A 91 -15.68 -0.98 -1.58
C ARG A 91 -14.55 -0.22 -2.25
N GLU A 92 -13.94 0.73 -1.54
CA GLU A 92 -12.78 1.46 -2.03
C GLU A 92 -11.67 0.50 -2.48
N GLU A 93 -11.42 -0.56 -1.72
CA GLU A 93 -10.39 -1.53 -2.04
C GLU A 93 -10.73 -2.39 -3.27
N ILE A 94 -11.99 -2.70 -3.51
CA ILE A 94 -12.43 -3.41 -4.73
C ILE A 94 -12.41 -2.47 -5.95
N ASP A 95 -12.87 -1.24 -5.78
CA ASP A 95 -12.96 -0.24 -6.86
C ASP A 95 -11.57 0.16 -7.38
N LYS A 96 -10.52 0.04 -6.56
CA LYS A 96 -9.11 0.19 -7.00
C LYS A 96 -8.69 -0.83 -8.07
N GLY A 97 -9.41 -1.95 -8.23
CA GLY A 97 -9.10 -2.97 -9.23
C GLY A 97 -7.66 -3.48 -9.08
N ASP A 98 -6.84 -3.32 -10.11
CA ASP A 98 -5.45 -3.81 -10.10
C ASP A 98 -4.50 -3.00 -9.22
N ALA A 99 -4.90 -1.80 -8.78
CA ALA A 99 -4.18 -1.02 -7.77
C ALA A 99 -4.57 -1.40 -6.33
N SER A 100 -5.44 -2.39 -6.16
CA SER A 100 -5.89 -2.91 -4.87
C SER A 100 -4.80 -3.71 -4.15
N ASN A 101 -4.86 -3.67 -2.82
CA ASN A 101 -4.11 -4.52 -1.91
C ASN A 101 -4.63 -5.97 -1.93
N LEU A 102 -5.81 -6.21 -2.51
CA LEU A 102 -6.43 -7.52 -2.64
C LEU A 102 -6.08 -8.15 -3.98
N THR A 103 -5.82 -9.46 -3.98
CA THR A 103 -5.71 -10.22 -5.24
C THR A 103 -7.05 -10.25 -5.98
N LYS A 104 -7.04 -10.54 -7.29
CA LYS A 104 -8.28 -10.67 -8.07
C LYS A 104 -9.24 -11.71 -7.45
N ALA A 105 -8.72 -12.86 -7.04
CA ALA A 105 -9.51 -13.91 -6.38
C ALA A 105 -10.13 -13.43 -5.06
N GLN A 106 -9.38 -12.65 -4.26
CA GLN A 106 -9.91 -12.06 -3.03
C GLN A 106 -11.00 -11.03 -3.35
N ARG A 107 -10.80 -10.14 -4.32
CA ARG A 107 -11.84 -9.17 -4.72
C ARG A 107 -13.13 -9.87 -5.17
N ASP A 108 -13.02 -10.88 -6.03
CA ASP A 108 -14.14 -11.68 -6.49
C ASP A 108 -14.84 -12.40 -5.31
N GLY A 109 -14.05 -12.92 -4.35
CA GLY A 109 -14.56 -13.55 -3.13
C GLY A 109 -15.18 -12.57 -2.12
N MET A 110 -14.82 -11.29 -2.15
CA MET A 110 -15.39 -10.24 -1.30
C MET A 110 -16.71 -9.69 -1.85
N GLN A 111 -16.95 -9.79 -3.16
CA GLN A 111 -18.17 -9.31 -3.82
C GLN A 111 -19.47 -9.77 -3.13
N PRO A 112 -19.63 -11.06 -2.75
CA PRO A 112 -20.84 -11.55 -2.09
C PRO A 112 -21.05 -10.98 -0.68
N LEU A 113 -19.99 -10.51 -0.01
CA LEU A 113 -20.09 -9.98 1.36
C LEU A 113 -20.93 -8.69 1.42
N PHE A 114 -21.04 -7.96 0.31
CA PHE A 114 -21.90 -6.77 0.24
C PHE A 114 -23.39 -7.07 0.23
N ALA A 115 -23.79 -8.30 -0.13
CA ALA A 115 -25.20 -8.67 -0.15
C ALA A 115 -25.86 -8.56 1.24
N GLY A 116 -25.09 -8.82 2.30
CA GLY A 116 -25.56 -8.73 3.69
C GLY A 116 -25.46 -7.33 4.32
N ARG A 117 -24.94 -6.32 3.61
CA ARG A 117 -24.73 -4.98 4.18
C ARG A 117 -26.02 -4.37 4.67
N ASP A 118 -27.04 -4.30 3.81
CA ASP A 118 -28.27 -3.59 4.13
C ASP A 118 -29.05 -4.29 5.24
N GLU A 119 -29.00 -5.63 5.30
CA GLU A 119 -29.54 -6.43 6.40
C GLU A 119 -28.83 -6.07 7.72
N VAL A 120 -27.50 -6.11 7.75
CA VAL A 120 -26.72 -5.79 8.96
C VAL A 120 -26.97 -4.36 9.43
N ILE A 121 -26.96 -3.37 8.52
CA ILE A 121 -27.23 -1.98 8.86
C ILE A 121 -28.65 -1.80 9.39
N THR A 122 -29.63 -2.51 8.81
CA THR A 122 -31.02 -2.46 9.30
C THR A 122 -31.15 -3.06 10.69
N LEU A 123 -30.52 -4.21 10.95
CA LEU A 123 -30.54 -4.85 12.27
C LEU A 123 -29.88 -3.95 13.32
N LEU A 124 -28.73 -3.35 13.00
CA LEU A 124 -28.04 -2.40 13.88
C LEU A 124 -28.87 -1.14 14.14
N ALA A 125 -29.52 -0.58 13.12
CA ALA A 125 -30.38 0.59 13.27
C ALA A 125 -31.64 0.30 14.13
N ARG A 126 -32.08 -0.96 14.19
CA ARG A 126 -33.19 -1.41 15.04
C ARG A 126 -32.75 -1.86 16.43
N SER A 127 -31.46 -1.80 16.74
CA SER A 127 -30.89 -2.34 17.98
C SER A 127 -31.22 -3.82 18.19
N ASP A 128 -31.27 -4.58 17.09
CA ASP A 128 -31.61 -6.00 17.10
C ASP A 128 -30.38 -6.83 17.52
N PRO A 129 -30.46 -7.67 18.58
CA PRO A 129 -29.35 -8.50 19.02
C PRO A 129 -28.89 -9.51 17.95
N ALA A 130 -29.74 -9.87 16.98
CA ALA A 130 -29.35 -10.73 15.86
C ALA A 130 -28.26 -10.09 14.97
N SER A 131 -28.07 -8.77 15.04
CA SER A 131 -26.98 -8.06 14.35
C SER A 131 -25.60 -8.60 14.73
N ALA A 132 -25.39 -9.00 16.00
CA ALA A 132 -24.13 -9.53 16.49
C ALA A 132 -23.75 -10.86 15.82
N ASP A 133 -24.72 -11.76 15.64
CA ASP A 133 -24.50 -13.04 14.97
C ASP A 133 -24.25 -12.83 13.48
N ARG A 134 -25.03 -11.96 12.82
CA ARG A 134 -24.81 -11.60 11.41
C ARG A 134 -23.44 -10.97 11.16
N LEU A 135 -22.99 -10.07 12.03
CA LEU A 135 -21.65 -9.50 11.96
C LEU A 135 -20.57 -10.56 12.21
N SER A 136 -20.82 -11.52 13.09
CA SER A 136 -19.88 -12.62 13.36
C SER A 136 -19.72 -13.52 12.13
N ASP A 137 -20.83 -13.87 11.46
CA ASP A 137 -20.82 -14.64 10.21
C ASP A 137 -20.07 -13.90 9.10
N LEU A 138 -20.33 -12.59 8.97
CA LEU A 138 -19.61 -11.72 8.03
C LEU A 138 -18.11 -11.70 8.30
N PHE A 139 -17.70 -11.63 9.57
CA PHE A 139 -16.29 -11.66 9.97
C PHE A 139 -15.62 -12.99 9.60
N VAL A 140 -16.30 -14.12 9.83
CA VAL A 140 -15.79 -15.43 9.45
C VAL A 140 -15.66 -15.55 7.93
N ALA A 141 -16.66 -15.07 7.18
CA ALA A 141 -16.63 -15.07 5.72
C ALA A 141 -15.49 -14.20 5.17
N TYR A 142 -15.32 -12.98 5.69
CA TYR A 142 -14.20 -12.09 5.35
C TYR A 142 -12.85 -12.77 5.59
N ARG A 143 -12.65 -13.34 6.78
CA ARG A 143 -11.40 -14.03 7.14
C ARG A 143 -11.13 -15.25 6.24
N LYS A 144 -12.17 -15.98 5.85
CA LYS A 144 -12.04 -17.10 4.92
C LYS A 144 -11.51 -16.65 3.55
N VAL A 145 -11.99 -15.52 3.04
CA VAL A 145 -11.52 -14.95 1.77
C VAL A 145 -10.11 -14.41 1.90
N MET A 146 -9.76 -13.77 3.02
CA MET A 146 -8.40 -13.25 3.25
C MET A 146 -7.35 -14.35 3.40
N ASN A 147 -7.74 -15.51 3.92
CA ASN A 147 -6.83 -16.64 4.19
C ASN A 147 -6.82 -17.70 3.07
N GLY A 148 -7.68 -17.58 2.07
CA GLY A 148 -7.78 -18.49 0.91
C GLY A 148 -6.98 -17.97 -0.27
#